data_AF-A0A2P5HF83-F1
#
_entry.id   AF-A0A2P5HF83-F1
#
_cell.length_a   1.000
_cell.length_b   1.000
_cell.length_c   1.000
_cell.angle_alpha   90.00
_cell.angle_beta   90.00
_cell.angle_gamma   90.00
#
_symmetry.space_group_name_H-M   'P 1'
#
loop_
_entity.id
_entity.type
_entity.pdbx_description
1 polymer ?
#
loop_
_entity_poly.entity_id
_entity_poly.type
_entity_poly.pdbx_seq_one_letter_code
_entity_poly.pdbx_strand_id
1 'polypeptide(L)'
;MFSTRSTRLLIPALLIALTFLYIGWDRPLVWGDVPDLATEPGPVAVTDAKPNTPPSSGDDALSRPGYSSPGDKAPGPLALNPPKVADVYDQDEDEDEDEDEDEDEDGDGDGDGDGDQDEMVEPEDEKDGNDNDGELPTTPGDVTPPASPSNDRVGEQVPKPSVECPLGFESYMSSQPGPKSAGRRKFPLVRPPPECRTFVVPKLEEYITKMESKIKDPDLYRLFQNSYPNTLDTMVKWHGYAQDNGTETAEELSYIITGDIDAMWLRDSASQLYSYLPFLSPESSSVGGSLNTLNSLWRGLINSHARYIIISPYCHSFQPPPESGIPPTTNGAYEHNNPRPAYDPAQVFDCKWELDSLASFLQVSSGYYDRTKDLAFFARHNWIDAVKASVDAARLPPSPSAPLSWTGL
;
A
#
# COMPACT_ATOMS: atom_id res chain seq x y z
N MET A 1 -61.47 -2.20 -12.56
CA MET A 1 -61.10 -2.95 -13.79
C MET A 1 -59.66 -2.59 -14.13
N PHE A 2 -58.69 -3.41 -13.70
CA PHE A 2 -57.29 -3.21 -14.07
C PHE A 2 -57.09 -3.59 -15.55
N SER A 3 -56.44 -2.69 -16.29
CA SER A 3 -56.25 -2.78 -17.73
C SER A 3 -55.44 -4.01 -18.13
N THR A 4 -56.08 -4.90 -18.89
CA THR A 4 -55.54 -6.15 -19.45
C THR A 4 -54.37 -5.97 -20.43
N ARG A 5 -53.91 -4.73 -20.66
CA ARG A 5 -52.73 -4.42 -21.48
C ARG A 5 -51.41 -4.43 -20.71
N SER A 6 -51.39 -4.17 -19.40
CA SER A 6 -50.13 -4.07 -18.63
C SER A 6 -49.50 -5.45 -18.34
N THR A 7 -50.33 -6.47 -18.12
CA THR A 7 -49.88 -7.84 -17.81
C THR A 7 -49.19 -8.56 -18.98
N ARG A 8 -49.40 -8.12 -20.22
CA ARG A 8 -48.80 -8.77 -21.41
C ARG A 8 -47.33 -8.42 -21.63
N LEU A 9 -46.83 -7.34 -21.02
CA LEU A 9 -45.41 -6.92 -21.10
C LEU A 9 -44.60 -7.32 -19.86
N LEU A 10 -45.28 -7.52 -18.72
CA LEU A 10 -44.65 -7.98 -17.48
C LEU A 10 -44.07 -9.39 -17.60
N ILE A 11 -44.79 -10.32 -18.22
CA ILE A 11 -44.34 -11.71 -18.38
C ILE A 11 -43.06 -11.81 -19.23
N PRO A 12 -42.97 -11.19 -20.43
CA PRO A 12 -41.72 -11.23 -21.19
C PRO A 12 -40.57 -10.47 -20.51
N ALA A 13 -40.84 -9.37 -19.82
CA ALA A 13 -39.80 -8.65 -19.07
C ALA A 13 -39.24 -9.49 -17.90
N LEU A 14 -40.11 -10.21 -17.18
CA LEU A 14 -39.71 -11.10 -16.10
C LEU A 14 -38.91 -12.29 -16.61
N LEU A 15 -39.29 -12.87 -17.76
CA LEU A 15 -38.55 -13.94 -18.40
C LEU A 15 -37.16 -13.47 -18.85
N ILE A 16 -37.04 -12.25 -19.40
CA ILE A 16 -35.74 -11.68 -19.78
C ILE A 16 -34.86 -11.47 -18.54
N ALA A 17 -35.40 -10.89 -17.47
CA ALA A 17 -34.66 -10.69 -16.22
C ALA A 17 -34.20 -12.00 -15.57
N LEU A 18 -35.08 -13.02 -15.52
CA LEU A 18 -34.74 -14.35 -15.02
C LEU A 18 -33.70 -15.05 -15.90
N THR A 19 -33.71 -14.81 -17.23
CA THR A 19 -32.70 -15.36 -18.14
C THR A 19 -31.34 -14.71 -17.91
N PHE A 20 -31.28 -13.38 -17.69
CA PHE A 20 -30.03 -12.70 -17.34
C PHE A 20 -29.49 -13.13 -15.98
N LEU A 21 -30.36 -13.32 -14.98
CA LEU A 21 -29.97 -13.85 -13.67
C LEU A 21 -29.47 -15.30 -13.78
N TYR A 22 -30.16 -16.15 -14.55
CA TYR A 22 -29.74 -17.54 -14.77
C TYR A 22 -28.38 -17.63 -15.50
N ILE A 23 -28.17 -16.84 -16.55
CA ILE A 23 -26.89 -16.79 -17.28
C ILE A 23 -25.77 -16.18 -16.41
N GLY A 24 -26.08 -15.16 -15.60
CA GLY A 24 -25.12 -14.55 -14.68
C GLY A 24 -24.77 -15.44 -13.48
N TRP A 25 -25.70 -16.31 -13.06
CA TRP A 25 -25.49 -17.26 -11.97
C TRP A 25 -24.64 -18.46 -12.39
N ASP A 26 -24.88 -19.02 -13.58
CA ASP A 26 -24.11 -20.17 -14.11
C ASP A 26 -22.77 -19.78 -14.78
N ARG A 27 -22.47 -18.48 -14.88
CA ARG A 27 -21.17 -17.97 -15.31
C ARG A 27 -20.56 -17.13 -14.20
N PRO A 28 -19.68 -17.68 -13.34
CA PRO A 28 -18.82 -16.82 -12.55
C PRO A 28 -18.15 -15.81 -13.48
N LEU A 29 -17.96 -14.57 -13.01
CA LEU A 29 -17.16 -13.55 -13.69
C LEU A 29 -15.72 -14.05 -13.76
N VAL A 30 -15.46 -14.96 -14.70
CA VAL A 30 -14.13 -15.35 -15.11
C VAL A 30 -13.61 -14.15 -15.89
N TRP A 31 -12.59 -13.49 -15.33
CA TRP A 31 -11.72 -12.59 -16.07
C TRP A 31 -10.92 -13.44 -17.07
N GLY A 32 -11.62 -13.97 -18.07
CA GLY A 32 -11.05 -14.71 -19.18
C GLY A 32 -10.47 -13.70 -20.15
N ASP A 33 -9.19 -13.91 -20.48
CA ASP A 33 -8.36 -13.13 -21.39
C ASP A 33 -7.79 -11.83 -20.78
N VAL A 34 -6.78 -12.02 -19.92
CA VAL A 34 -5.74 -11.01 -19.73
C VAL A 34 -5.15 -10.70 -21.11
N PRO A 35 -5.08 -9.43 -21.56
CA PRO A 35 -4.44 -9.10 -22.82
C PRO A 35 -3.01 -9.65 -22.80
N ASP A 36 -2.69 -10.50 -23.77
CA ASP A 36 -1.34 -11.02 -23.98
C ASP A 36 -0.43 -9.83 -24.32
N LEU A 37 0.24 -9.29 -23.31
CA LEU A 37 1.31 -8.32 -23.46
C LEU A 37 2.55 -9.09 -23.90
N ALA A 38 2.52 -9.52 -25.16
CA ALA A 38 3.59 -10.06 -26.00
C ALA A 38 4.80 -10.63 -25.26
N THR A 39 4.89 -11.95 -25.22
CA THR A 39 6.18 -12.63 -25.16
C THR A 39 6.93 -12.35 -26.46
N GLU A 40 8.09 -11.69 -26.37
CA GLU A 40 9.01 -11.54 -27.51
C GLU A 40 9.49 -12.93 -27.98
N PRO A 41 9.67 -13.14 -29.30
CA PRO A 41 10.27 -14.37 -29.81
C PRO A 41 11.75 -14.42 -29.42
N GLY A 42 12.18 -15.56 -28.86
CA GLY A 42 13.57 -15.79 -28.45
C GLY A 42 14.59 -15.58 -29.56
N PRO A 43 15.87 -15.38 -29.21
CA PRO A 43 16.90 -14.99 -30.16
C PRO A 43 17.06 -16.03 -31.28
N VAL A 44 17.06 -15.52 -32.51
CA VAL A 44 17.30 -16.26 -33.74
C VAL A 44 18.64 -17.01 -33.64
N ALA A 45 18.58 -18.32 -33.78
CA ALA A 45 19.75 -19.20 -33.84
C ALA A 45 20.64 -18.81 -35.03
N VAL A 46 21.87 -18.39 -34.73
CA VAL A 46 22.95 -18.30 -35.73
C VAL A 46 23.51 -19.71 -35.91
N THR A 47 23.34 -20.27 -37.10
CA THR A 47 23.89 -21.56 -37.50
C THR A 47 25.35 -21.44 -37.95
N ASP A 48 26.07 -22.54 -37.69
CA ASP A 48 27.29 -23.05 -38.32
C ASP A 48 28.66 -22.46 -37.95
N ALA A 49 29.41 -23.24 -37.15
CA ALA A 49 30.63 -23.92 -37.63
C ALA A 49 31.19 -24.93 -36.59
N LYS A 50 31.21 -26.22 -36.95
CA LYS A 50 32.24 -27.20 -36.51
C LYS A 50 33.49 -26.98 -37.38
N PRO A 51 34.74 -27.35 -36.99
CA PRO A 51 35.12 -28.61 -36.33
C PRO A 51 36.30 -28.48 -35.30
N ASN A 52 36.58 -29.41 -34.38
CA ASN A 52 37.37 -30.64 -34.55
C ASN A 52 37.58 -31.28 -33.15
N THR A 53 37.55 -32.62 -33.07
CA THR A 53 38.09 -33.45 -31.97
C THR A 53 39.33 -34.18 -32.53
N PRO A 54 40.41 -34.50 -31.77
CA PRO A 54 40.42 -35.59 -30.75
C PRO A 54 41.55 -35.41 -29.67
N PRO A 55 42.03 -36.44 -28.89
CA PRO A 55 41.38 -37.54 -28.18
C PRO A 55 41.73 -37.64 -26.65
N SER A 56 40.88 -38.36 -25.92
CA SER A 56 41.13 -39.31 -24.80
C SER A 56 42.48 -39.32 -24.02
N SER A 57 42.38 -39.10 -22.71
CA SER A 57 43.08 -39.81 -21.60
C SER A 57 42.34 -39.39 -20.31
N GLY A 58 41.81 -40.24 -19.45
CA GLY A 58 42.39 -41.39 -18.75
C GLY A 58 42.16 -41.13 -17.26
N ASP A 59 41.36 -42.00 -16.64
CA ASP A 59 41.26 -42.39 -15.22
C ASP A 59 41.72 -41.40 -14.13
N ASP A 60 40.83 -41.05 -13.20
CA ASP A 60 40.97 -41.52 -11.81
C ASP A 60 39.73 -41.26 -10.96
N ALA A 61 39.34 -42.32 -10.27
CA ALA A 61 38.27 -42.39 -9.28
C ALA A 61 38.68 -41.69 -7.99
N LEU A 62 37.72 -41.08 -7.28
CA LEU A 62 37.68 -41.13 -5.82
C LEU A 62 36.26 -40.81 -5.32
N SER A 63 35.66 -41.86 -4.77
CA SER A 63 34.29 -41.96 -4.29
C SER A 63 34.02 -41.10 -3.06
N ARG A 64 32.82 -40.49 -3.02
CA ARG A 64 32.17 -40.00 -1.80
C ARG A 64 31.47 -41.16 -1.09
N PRO A 65 31.44 -41.21 0.25
CA PRO A 65 30.77 -42.29 0.98
C PRO A 65 29.25 -42.11 0.92
N GLY A 66 28.58 -43.23 0.66
CA GLY A 66 27.14 -43.34 0.57
C GLY A 66 26.43 -43.22 1.92
N TYR A 67 25.22 -42.69 1.87
CA TYR A 67 24.21 -42.86 2.90
C TYR A 67 23.01 -43.58 2.28
N SER A 68 22.66 -44.71 2.89
CA SER A 68 21.65 -45.65 2.44
C SER A 68 20.24 -45.10 2.65
N SER A 69 19.39 -45.20 1.61
CA SER A 69 17.93 -45.08 1.74
C SER A 69 17.33 -46.36 2.32
N PRO A 70 16.26 -46.24 3.11
CA PRO A 70 15.22 -47.26 3.16
C PRO A 70 13.86 -46.69 2.71
N GLY A 71 13.30 -47.33 1.67
CA GLY A 71 11.87 -47.68 1.63
C GLY A 71 10.89 -46.67 1.07
N ASP A 72 10.54 -46.86 -0.20
CA ASP A 72 9.32 -46.35 -0.84
C ASP A 72 8.05 -46.78 -0.08
N LYS A 73 7.25 -45.80 0.37
CA LYS A 73 5.77 -45.85 0.32
C LYS A 73 5.23 -44.43 0.16
N ALA A 74 4.72 -44.13 -1.04
CA ALA A 74 3.92 -42.94 -1.31
C ALA A 74 2.60 -42.99 -0.50
N PRO A 75 2.23 -41.94 0.25
CA PRO A 75 0.86 -41.78 0.72
C PRO A 75 0.00 -41.21 -0.41
N GLY A 76 -1.12 -41.89 -0.70
CA GLY A 76 -2.12 -41.45 -1.66
C GLY A 76 -2.81 -40.14 -1.24
N PRO A 77 -3.56 -39.50 -2.16
CA PRO A 77 -4.13 -38.18 -1.94
C PRO A 77 -5.16 -38.19 -0.81
N LEU A 78 -4.93 -37.35 0.20
CA LEU A 78 -5.88 -37.04 1.26
C LEU A 78 -7.02 -36.21 0.66
N ALA A 79 -8.18 -36.87 0.46
CA ALA A 79 -9.43 -36.19 0.19
C ALA A 79 -9.89 -35.44 1.45
N LEU A 80 -9.73 -34.12 1.46
CA LEU A 80 -10.36 -33.25 2.45
C LEU A 80 -11.84 -33.13 2.09
N ASN A 81 -12.71 -33.79 2.86
CA ASN A 81 -14.14 -33.54 2.81
C ASN A 81 -14.43 -32.20 3.51
N PRO A 82 -15.21 -31.27 2.92
CA PRO A 82 -15.63 -30.06 3.61
C PRO A 82 -16.57 -30.42 4.77
N PRO A 83 -16.52 -29.70 5.90
CA PRO A 83 -17.42 -29.95 7.01
C PRO A 83 -18.87 -29.63 6.62
N LYS A 84 -19.79 -30.49 7.04
CA LYS A 84 -21.23 -30.27 6.93
C LYS A 84 -21.62 -29.09 7.81
N VAL A 85 -22.19 -28.06 7.19
CA VAL A 85 -22.90 -26.98 7.88
C VAL A 85 -24.08 -27.61 8.63
N ALA A 86 -24.08 -27.47 9.95
CA ALA A 86 -25.24 -27.79 10.77
C ALA A 86 -26.08 -26.51 10.89
N ASP A 87 -27.32 -26.59 10.42
CA ASP A 87 -28.33 -25.57 10.63
C ASP A 87 -28.62 -25.44 12.13
N VAL A 88 -28.29 -24.29 12.71
CA VAL A 88 -28.86 -23.83 13.97
C VAL A 88 -29.60 -22.53 13.65
N TYR A 89 -30.89 -22.68 13.37
CA TYR A 89 -31.85 -21.60 13.50
C TYR A 89 -32.11 -21.43 15.00
N ASP A 90 -31.65 -20.33 15.57
CA ASP A 90 -32.31 -19.75 16.75
C ASP A 90 -33.02 -18.49 16.29
N GLN A 91 -34.35 -18.55 16.41
CA GLN A 91 -35.26 -17.42 16.32
C GLN A 91 -35.17 -16.69 17.65
N ASP A 92 -34.85 -15.41 17.64
CA ASP A 92 -35.40 -14.48 18.62
C ASP A 92 -35.85 -13.24 17.83
N GLU A 93 -37.17 -13.12 17.76
CA GLU A 93 -37.91 -11.95 17.32
C GLU A 93 -37.80 -10.92 18.43
N ASP A 94 -37.34 -9.71 18.12
CA ASP A 94 -37.74 -8.51 18.86
C ASP A 94 -37.89 -7.39 17.82
N GLU A 95 -39.15 -7.01 17.63
CA GLU A 95 -39.62 -5.82 16.95
C GLU A 95 -39.13 -4.59 17.73
N ASP A 96 -38.66 -3.56 17.03
CA ASP A 96 -38.93 -2.16 17.40
C ASP A 96 -38.63 -1.28 16.18
N GLU A 97 -39.72 -0.69 15.68
CA GLU A 97 -39.79 0.39 14.71
C GLU A 97 -39.23 1.67 15.35
N ASP A 98 -38.54 2.52 14.57
CA ASP A 98 -38.81 3.96 14.50
C ASP A 98 -37.88 4.58 13.44
N GLU A 99 -38.52 5.06 12.38
CA GLU A 99 -38.00 5.92 11.33
C GLU A 99 -38.00 7.37 11.85
N ASP A 100 -36.93 8.13 11.65
CA ASP A 100 -37.00 9.59 11.59
C ASP A 100 -36.09 10.07 10.46
N GLU A 101 -36.76 10.48 9.37
CA GLU A 101 -36.24 11.31 8.29
C GLU A 101 -36.27 12.77 8.77
N ASP A 102 -35.18 13.53 8.63
CA ASP A 102 -35.23 14.99 8.74
C ASP A 102 -34.72 15.65 7.46
N GLU A 103 -35.59 16.50 6.95
CA GLU A 103 -35.60 17.16 5.65
C GLU A 103 -34.64 18.36 5.59
N ASP A 104 -34.19 18.65 4.37
CA ASP A 104 -33.50 19.87 3.98
C ASP A 104 -34.44 21.09 4.07
N GLU A 105 -34.04 22.17 4.76
CA GLU A 105 -34.62 23.51 4.57
C GLU A 105 -33.54 24.55 4.26
N ASP A 106 -33.67 25.13 3.05
CA ASP A 106 -33.00 26.33 2.57
C ASP A 106 -33.45 27.58 3.35
N GLY A 107 -32.52 28.47 3.69
CA GLY A 107 -32.81 29.77 4.29
C GLY A 107 -31.73 30.81 4.04
N ASP A 108 -31.90 31.59 2.96
CA ASP A 108 -31.17 32.83 2.68
C ASP A 108 -31.41 33.90 3.76
N GLY A 109 -30.37 34.67 4.12
CA GLY A 109 -30.50 35.84 4.97
C GLY A 109 -29.21 36.66 5.13
N ASP A 110 -29.05 37.67 4.27
CA ASP A 110 -28.06 38.75 4.39
C ASP A 110 -28.26 39.59 5.67
N GLY A 111 -27.16 40.11 6.25
CA GLY A 111 -27.24 41.16 7.27
C GLY A 111 -25.89 41.60 7.87
N ASP A 112 -25.33 42.68 7.34
CA ASP A 112 -24.21 43.46 7.89
C ASP A 112 -24.50 44.04 9.30
N GLY A 113 -23.47 44.25 10.11
CA GLY A 113 -23.57 45.12 11.30
C GLY A 113 -22.35 45.12 12.24
N ASP A 114 -21.51 46.15 12.11
CA ASP A 114 -20.43 46.56 13.03
C ASP A 114 -20.88 46.82 14.48
N GLY A 115 -19.96 46.71 15.44
CA GLY A 115 -20.10 47.33 16.76
C GLY A 115 -19.06 46.92 17.81
N ASP A 116 -17.99 47.72 17.93
CA ASP A 116 -17.09 47.78 19.10
C ASP A 116 -17.86 48.07 20.41
N GLN A 117 -17.40 47.55 21.56
CA GLN A 117 -16.89 48.37 22.69
C GLN A 117 -16.69 47.60 24.01
N ASP A 118 -15.59 48.00 24.67
CA ASP A 118 -15.36 48.22 26.10
C ASP A 118 -14.72 47.15 27.01
N GLU A 119 -13.44 47.45 27.30
CA GLU A 119 -12.69 47.19 28.53
C GLU A 119 -13.49 47.55 29.80
N MET A 120 -13.33 46.76 30.87
CA MET A 120 -13.24 47.31 32.23
C MET A 120 -12.24 46.54 33.10
N VAL A 121 -11.50 47.36 33.83
CA VAL A 121 -10.35 47.14 34.70
C VAL A 121 -10.82 46.87 36.14
N GLU A 122 -10.22 45.84 36.78
CA GLU A 122 -9.71 45.74 38.17
C GLU A 122 -10.51 46.28 39.39
N PRO A 123 -10.32 45.75 40.63
CA PRO A 123 -9.03 45.91 41.34
C PRO A 123 -8.58 44.77 42.28
N GLU A 124 -7.30 44.89 42.61
CA GLU A 124 -6.49 44.19 43.62
C GLU A 124 -6.84 44.57 45.08
N ASP A 125 -6.45 43.73 46.05
CA ASP A 125 -5.58 44.12 47.17
C ASP A 125 -5.30 42.94 48.16
N GLU A 126 -4.00 42.62 48.31
CA GLU A 126 -3.18 42.46 49.55
C GLU A 126 -3.63 41.54 50.72
N LYS A 127 -2.80 40.83 51.51
CA LYS A 127 -1.34 40.61 51.69
C LYS A 127 -1.09 39.52 52.76
N ASP A 128 0.20 39.23 52.98
CA ASP A 128 0.89 38.47 54.05
C ASP A 128 1.15 36.98 53.76
N GLY A 129 2.37 36.45 53.63
CA GLY A 129 3.71 36.93 53.97
C GLY A 129 4.41 35.93 54.91
N ASN A 130 5.45 35.23 54.45
CA ASN A 130 6.75 35.12 55.15
C ASN A 130 7.80 34.35 54.32
N ASP A 131 9.03 34.87 54.42
CA ASP A 131 10.24 34.65 53.63
C ASP A 131 11.06 33.39 54.00
N ASN A 132 12.21 33.23 53.33
CA ASN A 132 13.12 32.07 53.43
C ASN A 132 14.09 31.84 52.24
N ASP A 133 14.66 32.90 51.65
CA ASP A 133 16.00 33.11 51.04
C ASP A 133 16.81 32.01 50.32
N GLY A 134 17.30 32.37 49.11
CA GLY A 134 18.45 31.75 48.44
C GLY A 134 18.73 32.37 47.05
N GLU A 135 19.63 33.36 47.02
CA GLU A 135 20.06 34.27 45.93
C GLU A 135 20.31 33.70 44.50
N LEU A 136 19.86 34.48 43.50
CA LEU A 136 20.38 34.63 42.11
C LEU A 136 21.70 35.46 42.11
N PRO A 137 22.41 35.81 40.99
CA PRO A 137 22.12 35.61 39.56
C PRO A 137 23.34 35.18 38.68
N THR A 138 23.16 34.93 37.39
CA THR A 138 23.83 35.66 36.26
C THR A 138 23.59 35.01 34.89
N THR A 139 23.31 35.86 33.91
CA THR A 139 23.23 35.59 32.47
C THR A 139 24.59 35.23 31.85
N PRO A 140 24.62 34.47 30.75
CA PRO A 140 25.70 34.57 29.78
C PRO A 140 25.22 35.20 28.46
N GLY A 141 25.92 36.26 28.06
CA GLY A 141 25.71 36.99 26.82
C GLY A 141 26.39 36.37 25.59
N ASP A 142 26.37 37.19 24.54
CA ASP A 142 26.93 37.03 23.20
C ASP A 142 28.16 36.13 23.09
N VAL A 143 28.03 35.09 22.26
CA VAL A 143 29.17 34.37 21.70
C VAL A 143 29.11 34.50 20.19
N THR A 144 30.03 35.30 19.65
CA THR A 144 30.32 35.38 18.21
C THR A 144 30.99 34.07 17.76
N PRO A 145 30.59 33.46 16.63
CA PRO A 145 31.26 32.27 16.13
C PRO A 145 32.64 32.60 15.53
N PRO A 146 33.64 31.71 15.66
CA PRO A 146 34.99 31.97 15.18
C PRO A 146 35.09 31.92 13.64
N ALA A 147 35.92 32.79 13.10
CA ALA A 147 36.23 32.92 11.68
C ALA A 147 36.79 31.60 11.09
N SER A 148 36.22 31.17 9.97
CA SER A 148 36.74 30.07 9.14
C SER A 148 38.00 30.51 8.38
N PRO A 149 39.01 29.64 8.20
CA PRO A 149 40.17 29.96 7.39
C PRO A 149 39.80 29.96 5.90
N SER A 150 40.19 31.03 5.21
CA SER A 150 40.11 31.21 3.77
C SER A 150 40.92 30.12 3.06
N ASN A 151 40.25 29.29 2.26
CA ASN A 151 40.90 28.37 1.33
C ASN A 151 40.40 28.69 -0.08
N ASP A 152 41.20 29.47 -0.81
CA ASP A 152 41.04 29.68 -2.25
C ASP A 152 41.22 28.32 -2.97
N ARG A 153 40.11 27.64 -3.21
CA ARG A 153 40.01 26.60 -4.22
C ARG A 153 38.87 27.00 -5.15
N VAL A 154 39.23 27.29 -6.39
CA VAL A 154 38.31 27.41 -7.52
C VAL A 154 37.46 26.14 -7.53
N GLY A 155 36.23 26.26 -7.01
CA GLY A 155 35.27 25.18 -7.00
C GLY A 155 34.81 24.94 -8.42
N GLU A 156 35.17 23.80 -8.98
CA GLU A 156 34.42 23.15 -10.05
C GLU A 156 32.96 23.12 -9.56
N GLN A 157 32.11 23.96 -10.16
CA GLN A 157 30.70 24.04 -9.82
C GLN A 157 30.09 22.67 -10.14
N VAL A 158 29.85 21.86 -9.11
CA VAL A 158 28.99 20.68 -9.22
C VAL A 158 27.67 21.22 -9.79
N PRO A 159 27.27 20.81 -11.01
CA PRO A 159 26.09 21.37 -11.63
C PRO A 159 24.91 21.15 -10.70
N LYS A 160 24.28 22.24 -10.27
CA LYS A 160 23.01 22.21 -9.53
C LYS A 160 22.08 21.25 -10.29
N PRO A 161 21.50 20.23 -9.64
CA PRO A 161 20.57 19.34 -10.32
C PRO A 161 19.54 20.20 -11.05
N SER A 162 19.37 19.93 -12.35
CA SER A 162 18.72 20.86 -13.27
C SER A 162 17.24 21.10 -12.98
N VAL A 163 16.65 20.36 -12.03
CA VAL A 163 15.25 20.48 -11.63
C VAL A 163 15.12 20.32 -10.12
N GLU A 164 14.42 21.26 -9.50
CA GLU A 164 14.03 21.23 -8.10
C GLU A 164 12.64 20.60 -8.02
N CYS A 165 12.53 19.45 -7.36
CA CYS A 165 11.25 18.75 -7.22
C CYS A 165 10.32 19.51 -6.27
N PRO A 166 9.00 19.54 -6.56
CA PRO A 166 8.05 20.24 -5.71
C PRO A 166 8.07 19.65 -4.29
N LEU A 167 8.05 20.53 -3.28
CA LEU A 167 8.17 20.15 -1.86
C LEU A 167 6.97 19.34 -1.32
N GLY A 168 5.84 19.31 -2.04
CA GLY A 168 4.65 18.52 -1.70
C GLY A 168 3.70 18.36 -2.89
N PHE A 169 3.06 17.20 -2.99
CA PHE A 169 2.19 16.85 -4.12
C PHE A 169 0.92 17.70 -4.14
N GLU A 170 0.35 18.01 -2.98
CA GLU A 170 -0.88 18.79 -2.82
C GLU A 170 -0.67 20.23 -3.31
N SER A 171 0.46 20.83 -2.94
CA SER A 171 0.87 22.15 -3.41
C SER A 171 1.11 22.15 -4.93
N TYR A 172 1.79 21.11 -5.43
CA TYR A 172 2.01 20.93 -6.86
C TYR A 172 0.69 20.81 -7.63
N MET A 173 -0.22 19.94 -7.19
CA MET A 173 -1.54 19.75 -7.79
C MET A 173 -2.35 21.06 -7.76
N SER A 174 -2.35 21.78 -6.64
CA SER A 174 -3.05 23.05 -6.45
C SER A 174 -2.54 24.16 -7.38
N SER A 175 -1.26 24.12 -7.77
CA SER A 175 -0.68 25.06 -8.74
C SER A 175 -1.23 24.89 -10.17
N GLN A 176 -1.98 23.81 -10.43
CA GLN A 176 -2.52 23.44 -11.74
C GLN A 176 -1.46 23.44 -12.87
N PRO A 177 -0.42 22.58 -12.75
CA PRO A 177 0.68 22.54 -13.70
C PRO A 177 0.20 22.22 -15.13
N GLY A 178 0.92 22.78 -16.09
CA GLY A 178 0.59 22.68 -17.51
C GLY A 178 1.31 21.53 -18.23
N PRO A 179 0.94 21.24 -19.49
CA PRO A 179 -0.12 21.87 -20.28
C PRO A 179 -1.51 21.34 -19.89
N LYS A 180 -2.56 22.17 -20.00
CA LYS A 180 -3.96 21.73 -19.82
C LYS A 180 -4.38 20.77 -20.94
N SER A 181 -5.31 19.86 -20.66
CA SER A 181 -5.92 18.97 -21.66
C SER A 181 -6.61 19.75 -22.79
N ALA A 182 -6.77 19.12 -23.95
CA ALA A 182 -7.39 19.75 -25.12
C ALA A 182 -8.92 19.86 -25.03
N GLY A 183 -9.56 19.13 -24.11
CA GLY A 183 -11.02 19.06 -23.98
C GLY A 183 -11.67 20.33 -23.42
N ARG A 184 -12.96 20.22 -23.09
CA ARG A 184 -13.76 21.36 -22.62
C ARG A 184 -13.40 21.74 -21.18
N ARG A 185 -13.05 20.76 -20.33
CA ARG A 185 -12.74 20.96 -18.91
C ARG A 185 -11.33 21.46 -18.66
N LYS A 186 -10.40 21.28 -19.61
CA LYS A 186 -9.03 21.82 -19.54
C LYS A 186 -8.28 21.40 -18.25
N PHE A 187 -8.35 20.12 -17.89
CA PHE A 187 -7.68 19.58 -16.72
C PHE A 187 -6.15 19.76 -16.79
N PRO A 188 -5.48 20.13 -15.68
CA PRO A 188 -4.02 20.29 -15.62
C PRO A 188 -3.28 18.95 -15.76
N LEU A 189 -1.97 19.00 -16.03
CA LEU A 189 -1.08 17.83 -15.97
C LEU A 189 -0.47 17.80 -14.57
N VAL A 190 -1.03 17.00 -13.67
CA VAL A 190 -0.61 17.00 -12.25
C VAL A 190 0.37 15.89 -11.91
N ARG A 191 0.82 15.11 -12.91
CA ARG A 191 1.94 14.20 -12.72
C ARG A 191 3.22 15.00 -12.43
N PRO A 192 3.99 14.64 -11.40
CA PRO A 192 5.32 15.21 -11.20
C PRO A 192 6.20 15.10 -12.46
N PRO A 193 7.17 16.01 -12.64
CA PRO A 193 8.22 15.85 -13.64
C PRO A 193 8.87 14.47 -13.52
N PRO A 194 9.30 13.83 -14.63
CA PRO A 194 9.84 12.46 -14.61
C PRO A 194 10.92 12.20 -13.55
N GLU A 195 11.82 13.15 -13.35
CA GLU A 195 12.90 13.15 -12.38
C GLU A 195 12.46 13.25 -10.91
N CYS A 196 11.19 13.61 -10.68
CA CYS A 196 10.58 13.74 -9.36
C CYS A 196 9.60 12.61 -9.02
N ARG A 197 9.44 11.63 -9.93
CA ARG A 197 8.59 10.45 -9.68
C ARG A 197 9.31 9.48 -8.77
N THR A 198 8.61 8.98 -7.76
CA THR A 198 9.27 8.17 -6.73
C THR A 198 9.53 6.72 -7.16
N PHE A 199 8.76 6.20 -8.13
CA PHE A 199 8.98 4.88 -8.71
C PHE A 199 8.53 4.85 -10.18
N VAL A 200 9.37 4.33 -11.09
CA VAL A 200 9.09 4.35 -12.54
C VAL A 200 9.07 2.93 -13.10
N VAL A 201 7.98 2.59 -13.79
CA VAL A 201 7.82 1.31 -14.50
C VAL A 201 7.72 1.61 -16.01
N PRO A 202 8.76 1.32 -16.81
CA PRO A 202 8.77 1.66 -18.24
C PRO A 202 7.55 1.13 -19.03
N LYS A 203 7.16 -0.12 -18.79
CA LYS A 203 5.98 -0.73 -19.42
C LYS A 203 4.66 0.01 -19.10
N LEU A 204 4.58 0.65 -17.93
CA LEU A 204 3.42 1.45 -17.54
C LEU A 204 3.36 2.76 -18.32
N GLU A 205 4.50 3.45 -18.50
CA GLU A 205 4.57 4.68 -19.30
C GLU A 205 4.19 4.44 -20.76
N GLU A 206 4.65 3.32 -21.34
CA GLU A 206 4.25 2.88 -22.68
C GLU A 206 2.74 2.62 -22.75
N TYR A 207 2.18 1.96 -21.73
CA TYR A 207 0.74 1.69 -21.67
C TYR A 207 -0.07 2.98 -21.55
N ILE A 208 0.35 3.92 -20.70
CA ILE A 208 -0.30 5.22 -20.55
C ILE A 208 -0.34 5.94 -21.90
N THR A 209 0.79 5.99 -22.61
CA THR A 209 0.89 6.60 -23.95
C THR A 209 -0.04 5.89 -24.95
N LYS A 210 -0.09 4.55 -24.93
CA LYS A 210 -0.98 3.77 -25.81
C LYS A 210 -2.46 4.09 -25.56
N MET A 211 -2.84 4.38 -24.31
CA MET A 211 -4.23 4.68 -23.94
C MET A 211 -4.72 6.01 -24.50
N GLU A 212 -3.86 6.95 -24.88
CA GLU A 212 -4.25 8.18 -25.60
C GLU A 212 -5.03 7.86 -26.88
N SER A 213 -4.62 6.82 -27.60
CA SER A 213 -5.31 6.39 -28.82
C SER A 213 -6.66 5.70 -28.54
N LYS A 214 -6.87 5.19 -27.32
CA LYS A 214 -8.04 4.41 -26.91
C LYS A 214 -9.10 5.27 -26.23
N ILE A 215 -8.67 6.20 -25.37
CA ILE A 215 -9.53 7.14 -24.64
C ILE A 215 -9.67 8.41 -25.49
N LYS A 216 -10.73 8.48 -26.28
CA LYS A 216 -10.93 9.56 -27.27
C LYS A 216 -11.19 10.92 -26.65
N ASP A 217 -11.82 10.95 -25.48
CA ASP A 217 -12.05 12.20 -24.77
C ASP A 217 -10.72 12.66 -24.13
N PRO A 218 -10.18 13.83 -24.53
CA PRO A 218 -8.89 14.31 -24.03
C PRO A 218 -8.90 14.72 -22.55
N ASP A 219 -10.06 15.10 -21.98
CA ASP A 219 -10.19 15.37 -20.55
C ASP A 219 -10.20 14.06 -19.77
N LEU A 220 -10.91 13.04 -20.26
CA LEU A 220 -10.89 11.70 -19.65
C LEU A 220 -9.51 11.05 -19.74
N TYR A 221 -8.82 11.17 -20.88
CA TYR A 221 -7.45 10.69 -21.00
C TYR A 221 -6.53 11.42 -20.02
N ARG A 222 -6.72 12.73 -19.81
CA ARG A 222 -5.94 13.46 -18.81
C ARG A 222 -6.21 12.98 -17.39
N LEU A 223 -7.46 12.71 -17.01
CA LEU A 223 -7.77 12.11 -15.71
C LEU A 223 -7.07 10.75 -15.55
N PHE A 224 -7.17 9.88 -16.56
CA PHE A 224 -6.47 8.59 -16.55
C PHE A 224 -4.95 8.77 -16.42
N GLN A 225 -4.36 9.66 -17.21
CA GLN A 225 -2.93 9.97 -17.19
C GLN A 225 -2.48 10.47 -15.81
N ASN A 226 -3.27 11.32 -15.15
CA ASN A 226 -2.95 11.86 -13.83
C ASN A 226 -3.13 10.83 -12.71
N SER A 227 -4.22 10.05 -12.75
CA SER A 227 -4.63 9.18 -11.64
C SER A 227 -3.99 7.80 -11.70
N TYR A 228 -3.87 7.19 -12.88
CA TYR A 228 -3.45 5.80 -13.00
C TYR A 228 -2.03 5.54 -12.47
N PRO A 229 -1.00 6.37 -12.73
CA PRO A 229 0.34 6.16 -12.17
C PRO A 229 0.56 6.85 -10.82
N ASN A 230 -0.44 7.51 -10.22
CA ASN A 230 -0.21 8.44 -9.11
C ASN A 230 0.48 7.78 -7.90
N THR A 231 0.12 6.54 -7.57
CA THR A 231 0.82 5.78 -6.52
C THR A 231 2.32 5.66 -6.78
N LEU A 232 2.71 5.28 -8.00
CA LEU A 232 4.12 5.11 -8.34
C LEU A 232 4.83 6.46 -8.47
N ASP A 233 4.12 7.49 -8.93
CA ASP A 233 4.69 8.82 -9.07
C ASP A 233 4.96 9.49 -7.70
N THR A 234 4.14 9.25 -6.68
CA THR A 234 4.15 10.07 -5.45
C THR A 234 4.09 9.32 -4.13
N MET A 235 3.58 8.08 -4.10
CA MET A 235 3.24 7.40 -2.84
C MET A 235 4.25 6.31 -2.43
N VAL A 236 5.08 5.82 -3.36
CA VAL A 236 6.22 4.95 -3.00
C VAL A 236 7.29 5.81 -2.33
N LYS A 237 7.19 5.98 -1.01
CA LYS A 237 8.05 6.89 -0.24
C LYS A 237 9.44 6.28 -0.01
N TRP A 238 9.52 4.96 0.12
CA TRP A 238 10.77 4.23 0.20
C TRP A 238 10.62 2.80 -0.33
N HIS A 239 11.69 2.27 -0.94
CA HIS A 239 11.80 0.87 -1.33
C HIS A 239 13.26 0.46 -1.19
N GLY A 240 13.50 -0.67 -0.53
CA GLY A 240 14.84 -1.13 -0.18
C GLY A 240 14.83 -2.55 0.34
N TYR A 241 15.86 -2.90 1.09
CA TYR A 241 16.01 -4.19 1.73
C TYR A 241 15.96 -4.04 3.25
N ALA A 242 15.49 -5.08 3.93
CA ALA A 242 15.57 -5.21 5.37
C ALA A 242 17.02 -5.31 5.84
N GLN A 243 17.26 -4.94 7.09
CA GLN A 243 18.55 -5.11 7.74
C GLN A 243 18.44 -6.06 8.94
N ASP A 244 19.48 -6.89 9.10
CA ASP A 244 19.71 -7.71 10.30
C ASP A 244 21.06 -7.31 10.90
N ASN A 245 21.03 -6.76 12.13
CA ASN A 245 22.21 -6.27 12.85
C ASN A 245 23.10 -5.33 12.01
N GLY A 246 22.46 -4.43 11.24
CA GLY A 246 23.14 -3.47 10.35
C GLY A 246 23.67 -4.07 9.04
N THR A 247 23.42 -5.35 8.77
CA THR A 247 23.74 -6.00 7.50
C THR A 247 22.49 -6.10 6.65
N GLU A 248 22.56 -5.62 5.41
CA GLU A 248 21.48 -5.76 4.44
C GLU A 248 21.16 -7.23 4.15
N THR A 249 19.89 -7.58 4.10
CA THR A 249 19.39 -8.91 3.76
C THR A 249 18.82 -8.94 2.33
N ALA A 250 18.33 -10.10 1.89
CA ALA A 250 17.62 -10.21 0.62
C ALA A 250 16.10 -9.93 0.74
N GLU A 251 15.58 -9.62 1.94
CA GLU A 251 14.16 -9.31 2.15
C GLU A 251 13.88 -7.90 1.62
N GLU A 252 13.25 -7.81 0.44
CA GLU A 252 12.76 -6.55 -0.10
C GLU A 252 11.65 -5.99 0.80
N LEU A 253 11.59 -4.67 0.95
CA LEU A 253 10.58 -3.94 1.70
C LEU A 253 10.13 -2.71 0.92
N SER A 254 8.85 -2.37 1.03
CA SER A 254 8.29 -1.16 0.43
C SER A 254 7.51 -0.37 1.47
N TYR A 255 7.66 0.95 1.44
CA TYR A 255 6.85 1.89 2.21
C TYR A 255 6.07 2.78 1.25
N ILE A 256 4.75 2.53 1.19
CA ILE A 256 3.78 3.13 0.29
C ILE A 256 2.72 3.79 1.15
N ILE A 257 2.65 5.11 1.07
CA ILE A 257 1.75 5.92 1.90
C ILE A 257 0.39 6.09 1.23
N THR A 258 -0.63 6.51 1.99
CA THR A 258 -1.98 6.70 1.42
C THR A 258 -2.05 7.91 0.47
N GLY A 259 -1.20 8.90 0.68
CA GLY A 259 -1.17 10.15 -0.06
C GLY A 259 -0.72 11.30 0.84
N ASP A 260 -1.66 12.15 1.23
CA ASP A 260 -1.46 13.29 2.14
C ASP A 260 -1.21 12.88 3.60
N ILE A 261 -1.48 11.61 3.96
CA ILE A 261 -1.12 11.02 5.25
C ILE A 261 0.15 10.18 5.07
N ASP A 262 1.24 10.55 5.75
CA ASP A 262 2.55 9.88 5.68
C ASP A 262 2.60 8.62 6.59
N ALA A 263 1.68 7.70 6.32
CA ALA A 263 1.51 6.41 6.98
C ALA A 263 1.16 5.33 5.95
N MET A 264 1.63 4.09 6.15
CA MET A 264 1.16 2.96 5.34
C MET A 264 -0.06 2.32 5.97
N TRP A 265 -1.19 2.34 5.27
CA TRP A 265 -2.36 1.52 5.61
C TRP A 265 -2.31 0.21 4.82
N LEU A 266 -2.58 -0.93 5.47
CA LEU A 266 -2.54 -2.24 4.82
C LEU A 266 -3.55 -2.31 3.66
N ARG A 267 -4.78 -1.83 3.88
CA ARG A 267 -5.82 -1.78 2.85
C ARG A 267 -5.41 -0.93 1.65
N ASP A 268 -5.02 0.30 1.91
CA ASP A 268 -4.77 1.31 0.88
C ASP A 268 -3.57 0.92 0.02
N SER A 269 -2.45 0.56 0.65
CA SER A 269 -1.22 0.17 -0.07
C SER A 269 -1.41 -1.08 -0.94
N ALA A 270 -2.18 -2.07 -0.49
CA ALA A 270 -2.58 -3.20 -1.32
C ALA A 270 -3.43 -2.75 -2.52
N SER A 271 -4.49 -1.98 -2.26
CA SER A 271 -5.44 -1.55 -3.29
C SER A 271 -4.78 -0.65 -4.35
N GLN A 272 -3.90 0.24 -3.91
CA GLN A 272 -3.08 1.11 -4.75
C GLN A 272 -2.20 0.28 -5.71
N LEU A 273 -1.49 -0.74 -5.21
CA LEU A 273 -0.66 -1.60 -6.07
C LEU A 273 -1.46 -2.56 -6.94
N TYR A 274 -2.62 -3.02 -6.48
CA TYR A 274 -3.43 -4.03 -7.19
C TYR A 274 -3.85 -3.56 -8.60
N SER A 275 -4.01 -2.25 -8.80
CA SER A 275 -4.29 -1.65 -10.12
C SER A 275 -3.19 -1.91 -11.17
N TYR A 276 -1.97 -2.26 -10.74
CA TYR A 276 -0.84 -2.60 -11.61
C TYR A 276 -0.61 -4.10 -11.77
N LEU A 277 -1.47 -4.95 -11.18
CA LEU A 277 -1.42 -6.41 -11.31
C LEU A 277 -1.19 -6.86 -12.76
N PRO A 278 -1.85 -6.31 -13.81
CA PRO A 278 -1.58 -6.59 -15.24
C PRO A 278 -0.11 -6.55 -15.68
N PHE A 279 0.74 -5.77 -15.02
CA PHE A 279 2.15 -5.56 -15.41
C PHE A 279 3.12 -6.49 -14.70
N LEU A 280 2.67 -7.26 -13.71
CA LEU A 280 3.47 -8.33 -13.14
C LEU A 280 3.77 -9.38 -14.20
N SER A 281 5.02 -9.79 -14.25
CA SER A 281 5.52 -10.77 -15.21
C SER A 281 6.03 -12.02 -14.46
N PRO A 282 5.93 -13.22 -15.05
CA PRO A 282 6.58 -14.42 -14.50
C PRO A 282 8.12 -14.36 -14.48
N GLU A 283 8.71 -13.31 -15.05
CA GLU A 283 10.16 -13.12 -15.21
C GLU A 283 10.92 -13.11 -13.88
N SER A 284 11.76 -14.15 -13.78
CA SER A 284 12.90 -14.47 -12.94
C SER A 284 12.81 -14.19 -11.44
N SER A 285 12.48 -15.26 -10.70
CA SER A 285 12.83 -15.54 -9.30
C SER A 285 14.33 -15.46 -8.97
N SER A 286 15.17 -14.82 -9.79
CA SER A 286 16.57 -14.54 -9.48
C SER A 286 16.63 -13.51 -8.37
N VAL A 287 16.70 -14.05 -7.14
CA VAL A 287 17.29 -13.42 -5.97
C VAL A 287 18.57 -12.68 -6.43
N GLY A 288 18.52 -11.34 -6.39
CA GLY A 288 19.56 -10.45 -6.95
C GLY A 288 19.16 -9.62 -8.18
N GLY A 289 17.89 -9.63 -8.59
CA GLY A 289 17.34 -8.74 -9.63
C GLY A 289 17.30 -7.26 -9.23
N SER A 290 17.04 -6.38 -10.20
CA SER A 290 16.92 -4.93 -9.94
C SER A 290 15.75 -4.64 -8.99
N LEU A 291 16.03 -3.90 -7.91
CA LEU A 291 15.04 -3.39 -6.94
C LEU A 291 13.97 -2.50 -7.61
N ASN A 292 14.27 -1.94 -8.80
CA ASN A 292 13.38 -1.02 -9.51
C ASN A 292 12.39 -1.73 -10.45
N THR A 293 11.98 -2.95 -10.11
CA THR A 293 10.98 -3.71 -10.87
C THR A 293 9.65 -3.74 -10.13
N LEU A 294 8.53 -3.77 -10.86
CA LEU A 294 7.21 -3.87 -10.23
C LEU A 294 7.06 -5.16 -9.41
N ASN A 295 7.69 -6.27 -9.83
CA ASN A 295 7.72 -7.51 -9.05
C ASN A 295 8.43 -7.31 -7.70
N SER A 296 9.56 -6.58 -7.67
CA SER A 296 10.29 -6.22 -6.44
C SER A 296 9.44 -5.35 -5.52
N LEU A 297 8.78 -4.33 -6.08
CA LEU A 297 7.88 -3.46 -5.30
C LEU A 297 6.72 -4.24 -4.66
N TRP A 298 6.16 -5.21 -5.39
CA TRP A 298 5.09 -6.08 -4.87
C TRP A 298 5.56 -7.03 -3.77
N ARG A 299 6.72 -7.69 -3.96
CA ARG A 299 7.33 -8.52 -2.92
C ARG A 299 7.68 -7.70 -1.68
N GLY A 300 8.21 -6.49 -1.89
CA GLY A 300 8.47 -5.52 -0.84
C GLY A 300 7.23 -5.14 -0.06
N LEU A 301 6.10 -4.88 -0.73
CA LEU A 301 4.83 -4.62 -0.06
C LEU A 301 4.36 -5.83 0.77
N ILE A 302 4.41 -7.04 0.21
CA ILE A 302 3.96 -8.25 0.90
C ILE A 302 4.81 -8.53 2.14
N ASN A 303 6.13 -8.36 2.06
CA ASN A 303 7.03 -8.51 3.20
C ASN A 303 6.79 -7.41 4.25
N SER A 304 6.59 -6.15 3.84
CA SER A 304 6.22 -5.06 4.76
C SER A 304 4.91 -5.37 5.49
N HIS A 305 3.86 -5.78 4.77
CA HIS A 305 2.60 -6.21 5.37
C HIS A 305 2.80 -7.35 6.35
N ALA A 306 3.57 -8.37 5.99
CA ALA A 306 3.86 -9.51 6.87
C ALA A 306 4.53 -9.05 8.17
N ARG A 307 5.53 -8.17 8.07
CA ARG A 307 6.21 -7.57 9.22
C ARG A 307 5.25 -6.80 10.12
N TYR A 308 4.41 -5.96 9.53
CA TYR A 308 3.44 -5.14 10.25
C TYR A 308 2.35 -5.96 10.95
N ILE A 309 1.83 -6.99 10.29
CA ILE A 309 0.86 -7.92 10.89
C ILE A 309 1.47 -8.66 12.08
N ILE A 310 2.75 -9.04 12.02
CA ILE A 310 3.43 -9.68 13.15
C ILE A 310 3.65 -8.68 14.30
N ILE A 311 3.97 -7.42 13.99
CA ILE A 311 4.13 -6.36 14.99
C ILE A 311 2.81 -6.14 15.74
N SER A 312 1.72 -5.93 15.02
CA SER A 312 0.40 -5.75 15.62
C SER A 312 -0.71 -6.15 14.66
N PRO A 313 -1.26 -7.36 14.77
CA PRO A 313 -2.22 -7.88 13.79
C PRO A 313 -3.58 -7.18 13.89
N TYR A 314 -3.82 -6.39 14.94
CA TYR A 314 -5.07 -5.66 15.15
C TYR A 314 -5.04 -4.21 14.65
N CYS A 315 -3.90 -3.72 14.17
CA CYS A 315 -3.76 -2.35 13.68
C CYS A 315 -3.79 -2.29 12.16
N HIS A 316 -4.35 -1.23 11.60
CA HIS A 316 -4.48 -1.06 10.14
C HIS A 316 -3.36 -0.24 9.51
N SER A 317 -2.67 0.62 10.28
CA SER A 317 -1.66 1.55 9.73
C SER A 317 -0.37 1.63 10.54
N PHE A 318 0.74 1.77 9.81
CA PHE A 318 2.08 1.56 10.32
C PHE A 318 3.04 2.67 9.91
N GLN A 319 4.05 2.86 10.76
CA GLN A 319 5.13 3.81 10.56
C GLN A 319 6.14 3.32 9.51
N PRO A 320 7.01 4.20 8.99
CA PRO A 320 8.08 3.79 8.08
C PRO A 320 8.97 2.71 8.69
N PRO A 321 9.49 1.76 7.90
CA PRO A 321 10.47 0.80 8.38
C PRO A 321 11.75 1.56 8.82
N PRO A 322 12.42 1.16 9.92
CA PRO A 322 13.64 1.83 10.39
C PRO A 322 14.73 1.97 9.31
N GLU A 323 14.84 0.99 8.42
CA GLU A 323 15.77 0.96 7.29
C GLU A 323 15.57 2.12 6.30
N SER A 324 14.38 2.75 6.29
CA SER A 324 14.10 3.89 5.43
C SER A 324 14.76 5.20 5.88
N GLY A 325 15.11 5.31 7.18
CA GLY A 325 15.56 6.57 7.78
C GLY A 325 14.49 7.67 7.82
N ILE A 326 13.25 7.37 7.42
CA ILE A 326 12.12 8.30 7.51
C ILE A 326 11.63 8.30 8.95
N PRO A 327 11.54 9.47 9.61
CA PRO A 327 11.05 9.53 10.99
C PRO A 327 9.56 9.15 11.06
N PRO A 328 9.11 8.49 12.14
CA PRO A 328 7.69 8.29 12.41
C PRO A 328 6.93 9.61 12.45
N THR A 329 5.67 9.60 12.02
CA THR A 329 4.78 10.75 12.09
C THR A 329 3.78 10.62 13.24
N THR A 330 3.35 11.75 13.80
CA THR A 330 2.40 11.75 14.92
C THR A 330 0.97 11.77 14.40
N ASN A 331 0.16 10.82 14.86
CA ASN A 331 -1.27 10.85 14.68
C ASN A 331 -1.93 11.67 15.80
N GLY A 332 -2.57 12.79 15.47
CA GLY A 332 -3.24 13.65 16.46
C GLY A 332 -4.42 12.96 17.19
N ALA A 333 -4.96 11.89 16.63
CA ALA A 333 -5.99 11.08 17.28
C ALA A 333 -5.42 10.14 18.36
N TYR A 334 -4.09 9.96 18.44
CA TYR A 334 -3.45 9.01 19.35
C TYR A 334 -3.84 9.24 20.82
N GLU A 335 -3.75 10.48 21.29
CA GLU A 335 -4.03 10.83 22.70
C GLU A 335 -5.50 10.63 23.10
N HIS A 336 -6.39 10.63 22.11
CA HIS A 336 -7.82 10.46 22.29
C HIS A 336 -8.25 8.99 22.11
N ASN A 337 -7.41 8.17 21.49
CA ASN A 337 -7.67 6.77 21.22
C ASN A 337 -7.07 5.91 22.34
N ASN A 338 -7.88 4.99 22.88
CA ASN A 338 -7.45 4.05 23.92
C ASN A 338 -7.58 2.59 23.44
N PRO A 339 -6.85 2.18 22.39
CA PRO A 339 -6.95 0.84 21.84
C PRO A 339 -6.51 -0.20 22.87
N ARG A 340 -7.19 -1.34 22.83
CA ARG A 340 -6.89 -2.50 23.67
C ARG A 340 -6.75 -3.73 22.79
N PRO A 341 -5.56 -4.34 22.70
CA PRO A 341 -4.32 -3.99 23.41
C PRO A 341 -3.73 -2.64 22.98
N ALA A 342 -2.88 -2.05 23.85
CA ALA A 342 -2.10 -0.87 23.50
C ALA A 342 -1.05 -1.23 22.43
N TYR A 343 -0.58 -0.23 21.68
CA TYR A 343 0.42 -0.38 20.62
C TYR A 343 1.61 0.54 20.82
N ASP A 344 2.74 0.24 20.17
CA ASP A 344 3.92 1.10 20.13
C ASP A 344 3.78 2.15 19.01
N PRO A 345 3.62 3.45 19.33
CA PRO A 345 3.46 4.51 18.33
C PRO A 345 4.71 4.76 17.48
N ALA A 346 5.87 4.22 17.87
CA ALA A 346 7.07 4.24 17.04
C ALA A 346 6.99 3.27 15.85
N GLN A 347 6.09 2.27 15.90
CA GLN A 347 5.93 1.24 14.87
C GLN A 347 4.55 1.31 14.19
N VAL A 348 3.52 1.71 14.92
CA VAL A 348 2.13 1.78 14.47
C VAL A 348 1.69 3.25 14.41
N PHE A 349 1.03 3.64 13.32
CA PHE A 349 0.50 5.00 13.14
C PHE A 349 -0.89 5.15 13.76
N ASP A 350 -1.78 4.19 13.50
CA ASP A 350 -3.10 4.10 14.12
C ASP A 350 -3.54 2.63 14.26
N CYS A 351 -4.32 2.34 15.29
CA CYS A 351 -4.72 0.97 15.63
C CYS A 351 -6.22 0.82 15.79
N LYS A 352 -6.94 1.05 14.69
CA LYS A 352 -8.33 0.61 14.55
C LYS A 352 -8.34 -0.79 13.96
N TRP A 353 -9.07 -1.69 14.60
CA TRP A 353 -9.25 -3.06 14.12
C TRP A 353 -10.19 -3.09 12.93
N GLU A 354 -9.66 -3.50 11.79
CA GLU A 354 -10.34 -3.55 10.51
C GLU A 354 -10.01 -4.88 9.84
N LEU A 355 -10.99 -5.80 9.81
CA LEU A 355 -10.78 -7.17 9.29
C LEU A 355 -10.26 -7.17 7.84
N ASP A 356 -10.69 -6.18 7.05
CA ASP A 356 -10.26 -6.02 5.67
C ASP A 356 -8.77 -5.71 5.52
N SER A 357 -8.11 -5.15 6.55
CA SER A 357 -6.65 -4.94 6.53
C SER A 357 -5.89 -6.25 6.35
N LEU A 358 -6.33 -7.31 7.02
CA LEU A 358 -5.77 -8.66 6.87
C LEU A 358 -6.18 -9.30 5.54
N ALA A 359 -7.41 -9.05 5.08
CA ALA A 359 -7.87 -9.53 3.79
C ALA A 359 -7.07 -8.91 2.63
N SER A 360 -6.67 -7.64 2.73
CA SER A 360 -5.84 -6.93 1.75
C SER A 360 -4.44 -7.54 1.61
N PHE A 361 -3.81 -7.93 2.72
CA PHE A 361 -2.54 -8.69 2.70
C PHE A 361 -2.67 -10.02 1.95
N LEU A 362 -3.76 -10.76 2.20
CA LEU A 362 -4.02 -12.03 1.51
C LEU A 362 -4.35 -11.81 0.02
N GLN A 363 -5.10 -10.75 -0.32
CA GLN A 363 -5.45 -10.42 -1.69
C GLN A 363 -4.21 -10.10 -2.53
N VAL A 364 -3.33 -9.22 -2.04
CA VAL A 364 -2.11 -8.85 -2.79
C VAL A 364 -1.15 -10.04 -2.89
N SER A 365 -1.09 -10.90 -1.86
CA SER A 365 -0.33 -12.16 -1.90
C SER A 365 -0.85 -13.11 -2.97
N SER A 366 -2.16 -13.36 -3.01
CA SER A 366 -2.78 -14.24 -4.01
C SER A 366 -2.58 -13.69 -5.43
N GLY A 367 -2.82 -12.38 -5.62
CA GLY A 367 -2.62 -11.72 -6.90
C GLY A 367 -1.18 -11.85 -7.41
N TYR A 368 -0.19 -11.67 -6.52
CA TYR A 368 1.22 -11.85 -6.88
C TYR A 368 1.49 -13.26 -7.37
N TYR A 369 1.07 -14.27 -6.59
CA TYR A 369 1.25 -15.67 -6.95
C TYR A 369 0.55 -15.99 -8.28
N ASP A 370 -0.67 -15.53 -8.49
CA ASP A 370 -1.44 -15.83 -9.68
C ASP A 370 -0.79 -15.32 -10.96
N ARG A 371 -0.06 -14.21 -10.87
CA ARG A 371 0.61 -13.57 -12.01
C ARG A 371 2.04 -14.01 -12.23
N THR A 372 2.77 -14.28 -11.16
CA THR A 372 4.21 -14.58 -11.25
C THR A 372 4.51 -16.07 -11.13
N LYS A 373 3.63 -16.84 -10.47
CA LYS A 373 3.84 -18.24 -10.07
C LYS A 373 5.08 -18.45 -9.19
N ASP A 374 5.60 -17.39 -8.58
CA ASP A 374 6.78 -17.40 -7.71
C ASP A 374 6.43 -17.92 -6.30
N LEU A 375 6.10 -19.21 -6.20
CA LEU A 375 5.74 -19.82 -4.91
C LEU A 375 6.91 -19.77 -3.91
N ALA A 376 8.15 -19.85 -4.43
CA ALA A 376 9.35 -19.86 -3.61
C ALA A 376 9.50 -18.60 -2.76
N PHE A 377 8.96 -17.46 -3.19
CA PHE A 377 8.96 -16.21 -2.42
C PHE A 377 8.29 -16.37 -1.04
N PHE A 378 7.11 -17.00 -0.99
CA PHE A 378 6.31 -17.12 0.23
C PHE A 378 6.93 -17.99 1.32
N ALA A 379 7.96 -18.78 0.99
CA ALA A 379 8.66 -19.65 1.94
C ALA A 379 9.96 -19.03 2.50
N ARG A 380 10.37 -17.83 2.06
CA ARG A 380 11.70 -17.26 2.39
C ARG A 380 11.74 -16.48 3.69
N HIS A 381 10.65 -15.78 4.00
CA HIS A 381 10.58 -14.82 5.11
C HIS A 381 9.32 -15.06 5.92
N ASN A 382 8.75 -14.00 6.48
CA ASN A 382 7.75 -14.07 7.53
C ASN A 382 6.29 -14.24 7.04
N TRP A 383 6.08 -14.53 5.75
CA TRP A 383 4.73 -14.60 5.19
C TRP A 383 3.85 -15.65 5.88
N ILE A 384 4.38 -16.85 6.14
CA ILE A 384 3.63 -17.92 6.81
C ILE A 384 3.21 -17.51 8.22
N ASP A 385 4.10 -16.87 8.97
CA ASP A 385 3.82 -16.45 10.34
C ASP A 385 2.83 -15.28 10.36
N ALA A 386 2.91 -14.36 9.39
CA ALA A 386 1.90 -13.33 9.20
C ALA A 386 0.51 -13.90 8.85
N VAL A 387 0.44 -14.95 8.03
CA VAL A 387 -0.84 -15.64 7.75
C VAL A 387 -1.41 -16.28 9.02
N LYS A 388 -0.58 -16.93 9.86
CA LYS A 388 -1.03 -17.47 11.15
C LYS A 388 -1.57 -16.35 12.05
N ALA A 389 -0.80 -15.28 12.22
CA ALA A 389 -1.20 -14.12 13.01
C ALA A 389 -2.50 -13.49 12.49
N SER A 390 -2.67 -13.40 11.17
CA SER A 390 -3.91 -12.92 10.54
C SER A 390 -5.11 -13.81 10.89
N VAL A 391 -4.96 -15.12 10.76
CA VAL A 391 -6.03 -16.09 11.06
C VAL A 391 -6.39 -16.06 12.55
N ASP A 392 -5.39 -15.96 13.42
CA ASP A 392 -5.61 -15.93 14.88
C ASP A 392 -6.31 -14.63 15.30
N ALA A 393 -5.89 -13.48 14.78
CA ALA A 393 -6.54 -12.20 15.03
C ALA A 393 -7.98 -12.15 14.47
N ALA A 394 -8.25 -12.77 13.33
CA ALA A 394 -9.59 -12.86 12.77
C ALA A 394 -10.52 -13.79 13.58
N ARG A 395 -9.98 -14.79 14.28
CA ARG A 395 -10.75 -15.72 15.14
C ARG A 395 -11.05 -15.13 16.52
N LEU A 396 -10.10 -14.38 17.07
CA LEU A 396 -10.17 -13.82 18.41
C LEU A 396 -10.17 -12.30 18.29
N PRO A 397 -11.35 -11.65 18.23
CA PRO A 397 -11.40 -10.19 18.24
C PRO A 397 -10.69 -9.64 19.49
N PRO A 398 -10.18 -8.40 19.44
CA PRO A 398 -9.34 -7.84 20.50
C PRO A 398 -10.00 -8.01 21.87
N SER A 399 -9.33 -8.72 22.78
CA SER A 399 -9.78 -8.87 24.17
C SER A 399 -8.90 -8.03 25.08
N PRO A 400 -9.46 -7.30 26.07
CA PRO A 400 -8.68 -6.55 27.06
C PRO A 400 -7.80 -7.44 27.95
N SER A 401 -7.94 -8.77 27.86
CA SER A 401 -7.11 -9.76 28.57
C SER A 401 -5.97 -10.35 27.72
N ALA A 402 -5.85 -9.98 26.44
CA ALA A 402 -4.78 -10.48 25.58
C ALA A 402 -3.43 -9.85 25.99
N PRO A 403 -2.37 -10.66 26.21
CA PRO A 403 -1.08 -10.15 26.63
C PRO A 403 -0.42 -9.27 25.55
N LEU A 404 0.28 -8.22 26.00
CA LEU A 404 1.01 -7.24 25.17
C LEU A 404 2.20 -7.84 24.40
N SER A 405 2.59 -9.08 24.71
CA SER A 405 3.66 -9.80 24.02
C SER A 405 3.09 -11.04 23.36
N TRP A 406 2.81 -10.95 22.07
CA TRP A 406 2.77 -12.14 21.21
C TRP A 406 4.22 -12.57 20.92
N THR A 407 4.93 -13.06 21.94
CA THR A 407 6.25 -13.74 21.80
C THR A 407 6.07 -15.26 21.70
N GLY A 408 4.94 -15.69 21.16
CA GLY A 408 4.62 -17.11 20.97
C GLY A 408 4.87 -17.56 19.54
N LEU A 409 6.12 -17.56 19.09
CA LEU A 409 6.72 -18.55 18.17
C LEU A 409 8.23 -18.35 18.04
#